data_AF-A0A7X9BEW9-F1
#
_entry.id   AF-A0A7X9BEW9-F1
#
_cell.length_a   1.000
_cell.length_b   1.000
_cell.length_c   1.000
_cell.angle_alpha   90.00
_cell.angle_beta   90.00
_cell.angle_gamma   90.00
#
_symmetry.space_group_name_H-M   'P 1'
#
loop_
_entity.id
_entity.type
_entity.pdbx_description
1 polymer ?
#
loop_
_entity_poly.entity_id
_entity_poly.type
_entity_poly.pdbx_seq_one_letter_code
_entity_poly.pdbx_strand_id
1 'polypeptide(L)'
;MREFFNSLNVKNSLIMIIVMVPLIVGFLAYNLERQAASMSQAITERGIILAITGSEAVSKILTDANTTGELTEEQLFDRDYQLIPNTEPKKYHTAYDYYTDKHLTKFQDSFLADEYIIYAITADINAYVPTHNTISKVGYDDNAGRSKRIFDTPVTRNRTYSEKTYLFQEYQRDSGEVIWDISAPVYVNGRHWGSFGIGFSIAETEGQIALLRNQTILGGAVLILAMIALIIYISNLISGRVKRLEQAADRLAAGDLTGSDFESMKESDDEVGRLARSLHNMAGELRRVVEGTSQAN
;
A
#
# COMPACT_ATOMS: atom_id res chain seq x y z
N MET A 1 -44.43 -1.47 -2.27
CA MET A 1 -43.15 -1.85 -1.64
C MET A 1 -43.15 -3.28 -1.09
N ARG A 2 -44.15 -3.71 -0.31
CA ARG A 2 -44.19 -5.07 0.30
C ARG A 2 -44.26 -6.24 -0.70
N GLU A 3 -44.92 -6.08 -1.85
CA GLU A 3 -44.98 -7.13 -2.89
C GLU A 3 -43.67 -7.32 -3.67
N PHE A 4 -42.89 -6.25 -3.86
CA PHE A 4 -41.62 -6.31 -4.59
C PHE A 4 -40.58 -7.19 -3.87
N PHE A 5 -40.50 -7.07 -2.55
CA PHE A 5 -39.65 -7.90 -1.68
C PHE A 5 -40.14 -9.34 -1.50
N ASN A 6 -41.38 -9.66 -1.93
CA ASN A 6 -41.94 -10.99 -1.77
C ASN A 6 -41.65 -11.93 -2.93
N SER A 7 -41.14 -11.43 -4.06
CA SER A 7 -40.71 -12.28 -5.18
C SER A 7 -39.48 -13.12 -4.80
N LEU A 8 -39.51 -14.41 -5.16
CA LEU A 8 -38.44 -15.37 -4.88
C LEU A 8 -37.07 -14.87 -5.39
N ASN A 9 -37.09 -14.19 -6.53
CA ASN A 9 -35.95 -13.65 -7.25
C ASN A 9 -35.25 -12.57 -6.43
N VAL A 10 -36.02 -11.64 -5.86
CA VAL A 10 -35.49 -10.56 -5.02
C VAL A 10 -34.92 -11.13 -3.73
N LYS A 11 -35.59 -12.11 -3.11
CA LYS A 11 -35.09 -12.80 -1.91
C LYS A 11 -33.76 -13.52 -2.18
N ASN A 12 -33.67 -14.28 -3.25
CA ASN A 12 -32.44 -15.01 -3.62
C ASN A 12 -31.30 -14.05 -3.96
N SER A 13 -31.58 -12.96 -4.69
CA SER A 13 -30.59 -11.93 -5.00
C SER A 13 -30.08 -11.24 -3.74
N LEU A 14 -30.98 -10.90 -2.81
CA LEU A 14 -30.62 -10.29 -1.53
C LEU A 14 -29.74 -11.22 -0.70
N ILE A 15 -30.06 -12.51 -0.60
CA ILE A 15 -29.23 -13.49 0.11
C ILE A 15 -27.83 -13.54 -0.52
N MET A 16 -27.72 -13.63 -1.85
CA MET A 16 -26.43 -13.66 -2.53
C MET A 16 -25.62 -12.37 -2.27
N ILE A 17 -26.26 -11.19 -2.33
CA ILE A 17 -25.60 -9.91 -2.06
C ILE A 17 -25.14 -9.83 -0.59
N ILE A 18 -26.00 -10.23 0.36
CA ILE A 18 -25.69 -10.22 1.80
C ILE A 18 -24.51 -11.12 2.13
N VAL A 19 -24.30 -12.22 1.40
CA VAL A 19 -23.15 -13.12 1.62
C VAL A 19 -21.91 -12.65 0.86
N MET A 20 -22.06 -12.28 -0.42
CA MET A 20 -20.91 -11.97 -1.28
C MET A 20 -20.28 -10.61 -0.96
N VAL A 21 -21.07 -9.58 -0.66
CA VAL A 21 -20.52 -8.23 -0.42
C VAL A 21 -19.61 -8.22 0.81
N PRO A 22 -19.99 -8.76 1.98
CA PRO A 22 -19.08 -8.82 3.14
C PRO A 22 -17.81 -9.64 2.88
N LEU A 23 -17.91 -10.75 2.12
CA LEU A 23 -16.74 -11.56 1.76
C LEU A 23 -15.74 -10.76 0.90
N ILE A 24 -16.23 -10.02 -0.09
CA ILE A 24 -15.37 -9.17 -0.94
C ILE A 24 -14.79 -8.02 -0.14
N VAL A 25 -15.60 -7.33 0.65
CA VAL A 25 -15.13 -6.23 1.49
C VAL A 25 -14.06 -6.73 2.46
N GLY A 26 -14.26 -7.89 3.10
CA GLY A 26 -13.27 -8.52 3.96
C GLY A 26 -11.98 -8.88 3.23
N PHE A 27 -12.09 -9.47 2.03
CA PHE A 27 -10.93 -9.79 1.19
C PHE A 27 -10.15 -8.54 0.75
N LEU A 28 -10.85 -7.48 0.34
CA LEU A 28 -10.23 -6.21 -0.05
C LEU A 28 -9.55 -5.53 1.15
N ALA A 29 -10.18 -5.54 2.32
CA ALA A 29 -9.60 -5.02 3.55
C ALA A 29 -8.32 -5.80 3.93
N TYR A 30 -8.38 -7.13 3.91
CA TYR A 30 -7.22 -7.99 4.18
C TYR A 30 -6.06 -7.72 3.21
N ASN A 31 -6.35 -7.61 1.92
CA ASN A 31 -5.31 -7.33 0.92
C ASN A 31 -4.72 -5.93 1.09
N LEU A 32 -5.53 -4.94 1.43
CA LEU A 32 -5.06 -3.58 1.66
C LEU A 32 -4.12 -3.52 2.87
N GLU A 33 -4.51 -4.16 3.98
CA GLU A 33 -3.67 -4.24 5.18
C GLU A 33 -2.34 -4.95 4.89
N ARG A 34 -2.41 -6.08 4.17
CA ARG A 34 -1.21 -6.84 3.77
C ARG A 34 -0.29 -6.02 2.86
N GLN A 35 -0.84 -5.29 1.89
CA GLN A 35 -0.06 -4.43 1.00
C GLN A 35 0.59 -3.28 1.77
N ALA A 36 -0.16 -2.62 2.66
CA ALA A 36 0.37 -1.54 3.49
C ALA A 36 1.54 -2.03 4.37
N ALA A 37 1.38 -3.19 5.02
CA ALA A 37 2.44 -3.81 5.82
C ALA A 37 3.68 -4.14 4.97
N SER A 38 3.48 -4.76 3.80
CA SER A 38 4.58 -5.09 2.87
C SER A 38 5.32 -3.85 2.37
N MET A 39 4.60 -2.74 2.14
CA MET A 39 5.20 -1.50 1.66
C MET A 39 6.02 -0.81 2.76
N SER A 40 5.50 -0.75 3.98
CA SER A 40 6.22 -0.24 5.15
C SER A 40 7.53 -1.01 5.38
N GLN A 41 7.48 -2.34 5.27
CA GLN A 41 8.68 -3.18 5.35
C GLN A 41 9.67 -2.87 4.22
N ALA A 42 9.22 -2.77 2.97
CA ALA A 42 10.09 -2.48 1.83
C ALA A 42 10.78 -1.10 1.95
N ILE A 43 10.07 -0.09 2.46
CA ILE A 43 10.64 1.24 2.70
C ILE A 43 11.70 1.18 3.81
N THR A 44 11.42 0.46 4.89
CA THR A 44 12.36 0.28 5.99
C THR A 44 13.63 -0.44 5.53
N GLU A 45 13.49 -1.55 4.79
CA GLU A 45 14.62 -2.32 4.25
C GLU A 45 15.47 -1.47 3.28
N ARG A 46 14.81 -0.70 2.40
CA ARG A 46 15.48 0.24 1.51
C ARG A 46 16.30 1.26 2.30
N GLY A 47 15.73 1.81 3.37
CA GLY A 47 16.42 2.74 4.25
C GLY A 47 17.63 2.14 4.94
N ILE A 48 17.52 0.91 5.44
CA ILE A 48 18.65 0.20 6.05
C ILE A 48 19.78 0.02 5.03
N ILE A 49 19.46 -0.43 3.81
CA ILE A 49 20.45 -0.63 2.74
C ILE A 49 21.15 0.68 2.39
N LEU A 50 20.40 1.78 2.24
CA LEU A 50 20.96 3.08 1.89
C LEU A 50 21.82 3.67 3.01
N ALA A 51 21.42 3.50 4.29
CA ALA A 51 22.22 3.95 5.42
C ALA A 51 23.55 3.19 5.51
N ILE A 52 23.53 1.85 5.38
CA ILE A 52 24.75 1.03 5.40
C ILE A 52 25.64 1.38 4.21
N THR A 53 25.08 1.40 2.99
CA THR A 53 25.85 1.72 1.78
C THR A 53 26.45 3.11 1.85
N GLY A 54 25.70 4.08 2.36
CA GLY A 54 26.18 5.43 2.55
C GLY A 54 27.31 5.51 3.58
N SER A 55 27.18 4.78 4.69
CA SER A 55 28.23 4.70 5.71
C SER A 55 29.53 4.08 5.19
N GLU A 56 29.44 2.99 4.44
CA GLU A 56 30.60 2.33 3.82
C GLU A 56 31.29 3.24 2.80
N ALA A 57 30.51 3.96 1.98
CA ALA A 57 31.05 4.92 1.03
C ALA A 57 31.75 6.10 1.72
N VAL A 58 31.15 6.64 2.80
CA VAL A 58 31.77 7.71 3.60
C VAL A 58 33.05 7.20 4.27
N SER A 59 33.01 6.00 4.86
CA SER A 59 34.17 5.33 5.46
C SER A 59 35.31 5.24 4.45
N LYS A 60 35.01 4.80 3.22
CA LYS A 60 35.98 4.78 2.13
C LYS A 60 36.50 6.17 1.75
N ILE A 61 35.64 7.16 1.58
CA ILE A 61 36.04 8.53 1.21
C ILE A 61 37.00 9.14 2.25
N LEU A 62 36.76 8.89 3.54
CA LEU A 62 37.59 9.39 4.64
C LEU A 62 38.89 8.58 4.81
N THR A 63 38.84 7.25 4.66
CA THR A 63 40.06 6.41 4.65
C THR A 63 40.95 6.74 3.46
N ASP A 64 40.38 6.99 2.29
CA ASP A 64 41.13 7.40 1.10
C ASP A 64 41.80 8.76 1.34
N ALA A 65 41.15 9.71 2.03
CA ALA A 65 41.74 11.00 2.41
C ALA A 65 43.02 10.86 3.23
N ASN A 66 43.03 9.88 4.14
CA ASN A 66 44.20 9.52 4.94
C ASN A 66 45.30 8.90 4.06
N THR A 67 44.90 7.96 3.20
CA THR A 67 45.81 7.18 2.36
C THR A 67 46.50 8.05 1.31
N THR A 68 45.80 9.04 0.74
CA THR A 68 46.35 9.98 -0.25
C THR A 68 47.12 11.14 0.38
N GLY A 69 47.05 11.31 1.71
CA GLY A 69 47.68 12.40 2.44
C GLY A 69 46.96 13.74 2.34
N GLU A 70 45.70 13.76 1.89
CA GLU A 70 44.86 14.97 1.91
C GLU A 70 44.45 15.38 3.33
N LEU A 71 44.31 14.39 4.23
CA LEU A 71 44.11 14.61 5.66
C LEU A 71 45.02 13.69 6.47
N THR A 72 45.64 14.20 7.53
CA THR A 72 46.31 13.34 8.52
C THR A 72 45.28 12.62 9.39
N GLU A 73 45.71 11.56 10.11
CA GLU A 73 44.82 10.88 11.06
C GLU A 73 44.37 11.83 12.17
N GLU A 74 45.25 12.68 12.67
CA GLU A 74 44.92 13.72 13.65
C GLU A 74 43.85 14.67 13.14
N GLN A 75 43.96 15.12 11.88
CA GLN A 75 42.96 15.99 11.27
C GLN A 75 41.62 15.26 11.08
N LEU A 76 41.62 13.98 10.69
CA LEU A 76 40.38 13.21 10.52
C LEU A 76 39.62 13.01 11.83
N PHE A 77 40.34 12.85 12.94
CA PHE A 77 39.78 12.69 14.27
C PHE A 77 39.83 13.97 15.08
N ASP A 78 39.89 15.13 14.42
CA ASP A 78 39.84 16.43 15.08
C ASP A 78 38.54 16.57 15.87
N ARG A 79 38.67 16.95 17.14
CA ARG A 79 37.57 17.22 18.09
C ARG A 79 37.70 18.60 18.73
N ASP A 80 38.64 19.41 18.25
CA ASP A 80 38.82 20.78 18.69
C ASP A 80 37.86 21.69 17.92
N TYR A 81 36.57 21.62 18.28
CA TYR A 81 35.50 22.38 17.62
C TYR A 81 35.70 23.89 17.84
N GLN A 82 36.34 24.55 16.87
CA GLN A 82 36.63 25.97 16.91
C GLN A 82 35.36 26.77 16.64
N LEU A 83 34.86 27.53 17.63
CA LEU A 83 33.63 28.32 17.47
C LEU A 83 33.79 29.34 16.34
N ILE A 84 32.86 29.33 15.39
CA ILE A 84 32.76 30.38 14.37
C ILE A 84 32.10 31.60 15.03
N PRO A 85 32.77 32.77 15.10
CA PRO A 85 32.20 33.94 15.77
C PRO A 85 30.91 34.43 15.10
N ASN A 86 30.00 34.99 15.90
CA ASN A 86 28.77 35.66 15.44
C ASN A 86 27.77 34.77 14.67
N THR A 87 27.70 33.46 14.98
CA THR A 87 26.69 32.55 14.42
C THR A 87 25.65 32.17 15.46
N GLU A 88 24.36 32.32 15.12
CA GLU A 88 23.23 31.76 15.87
C GLU A 88 22.31 30.98 14.93
N PRO A 89 22.12 29.66 15.14
CA PRO A 89 22.73 28.80 16.15
C PRO A 89 24.26 28.71 16.04
N LYS A 90 24.94 28.35 17.14
CA LYS A 90 26.40 28.18 17.20
C LYS A 90 26.91 27.23 16.11
N LYS A 91 27.91 27.69 15.36
CA LYS A 91 28.64 26.88 14.39
C LYS A 91 30.10 26.71 14.79
N TYR A 92 30.72 25.65 14.32
CA TYR A 92 32.10 25.29 14.64
C TYR A 92 32.90 24.98 13.39
N HIS A 93 34.21 24.97 13.53
CA HIS A 93 35.14 24.55 12.49
C HIS A 93 36.00 23.38 12.99
N THR A 94 36.27 22.42 12.11
CA THR A 94 37.23 21.33 12.31
C THR A 94 38.11 21.16 11.08
N ALA A 95 39.24 20.46 11.23
CA ALA A 95 40.22 20.27 10.18
C ALA A 95 39.69 19.53 8.93
N TYR A 96 38.66 18.68 9.05
CA TYR A 96 38.07 17.94 7.93
C TYR A 96 36.94 18.69 7.22
N ASP A 97 36.55 19.88 7.66
CA ASP A 97 35.41 20.61 7.09
C ASP A 97 35.54 20.86 5.59
N TYR A 98 36.70 21.37 5.15
CA TYR A 98 36.93 21.66 3.73
C TYR A 98 36.86 20.39 2.88
N TYR A 99 37.46 19.31 3.37
CA TYR A 99 37.46 18.03 2.67
C TYR A 99 36.04 17.46 2.57
N THR A 100 35.29 17.46 3.66
CA THR A 100 33.90 16.98 3.69
C THR A 100 32.98 17.84 2.81
N ASP A 101 33.15 19.16 2.78
CA ASP A 101 32.36 20.04 1.89
C ASP A 101 32.65 19.73 0.41
N LYS A 102 33.91 19.48 0.07
CA LYS A 102 34.34 19.15 -1.31
C LYS A 102 33.85 17.77 -1.76
N HIS A 103 33.87 16.77 -0.88
CA HIS A 103 33.68 15.36 -1.27
C HIS A 103 32.30 14.80 -0.86
N LEU A 104 31.73 15.22 0.26
CA LEU A 104 30.49 14.67 0.79
C LEU A 104 29.23 15.42 0.32
N THR A 105 29.31 16.70 -0.05
CA THR A 105 28.11 17.48 -0.45
C THR A 105 27.34 16.80 -1.59
N LYS A 106 27.98 16.59 -2.75
CA LYS A 106 27.34 15.96 -3.91
C LYS A 106 26.95 14.50 -3.65
N PHE A 107 27.75 13.80 -2.86
CA PHE A 107 27.47 12.43 -2.48
C PHE A 107 26.18 12.34 -1.65
N GLN A 108 26.08 13.14 -0.59
CA GLN A 108 24.89 13.25 0.25
C GLN A 108 23.67 13.69 -0.58
N ASP A 109 23.82 14.67 -1.47
CA ASP A 109 22.74 15.15 -2.34
C ASP A 109 22.20 14.06 -3.28
N SER A 110 23.02 13.09 -3.68
CA SER A 110 22.57 12.00 -4.57
C SER A 110 21.47 11.14 -3.95
N PHE A 111 21.42 11.01 -2.62
CA PHE A 111 20.36 10.30 -1.91
C PHE A 111 19.02 11.03 -1.98
N LEU A 112 19.03 12.35 -2.17
CA LEU A 112 17.82 13.15 -2.29
C LEU A 112 17.13 13.00 -3.66
N ALA A 113 17.71 12.25 -4.60
CA ALA A 113 16.98 11.83 -5.80
C ALA A 113 15.81 10.89 -5.46
N ASP A 114 15.87 10.21 -4.31
CA ASP A 114 14.80 9.38 -3.78
C ASP A 114 13.70 10.25 -3.14
N GLU A 115 12.45 10.14 -3.59
CA GLU A 115 11.34 10.97 -3.11
C GLU A 115 11.08 10.83 -1.60
N TYR A 116 11.34 9.65 -1.03
CA TYR A 116 11.08 9.39 0.39
C TYR A 116 12.15 9.94 1.31
N ILE A 117 13.35 10.23 0.79
CA ILE A 117 14.49 10.69 1.58
C ILE A 117 14.47 12.22 1.64
N ILE A 118 14.39 12.74 2.86
CA ILE A 118 14.34 14.17 3.16
C ILE A 118 15.70 14.77 3.54
N TYR A 119 16.63 13.93 4.03
CA TYR A 119 18.03 14.29 4.26
C TYR A 119 18.92 13.04 4.20
N ALA A 120 20.19 13.25 3.91
CA ALA A 120 21.26 12.28 4.06
C ALA A 120 22.50 13.01 4.58
N ILE A 121 22.94 12.68 5.80
CA ILE A 121 24.01 13.41 6.47
C ILE A 121 24.99 12.49 7.17
N THR A 122 26.24 12.90 7.10
CA THR A 122 27.35 12.39 7.89
C THR A 122 27.53 13.27 9.13
N ALA A 123 27.67 12.64 10.30
CA ALA A 123 27.99 13.31 11.55
C ALA A 123 29.12 12.56 12.26
N ASP A 124 30.02 13.27 12.94
CA ASP A 124 31.06 12.60 13.74
C ASP A 124 30.52 12.06 15.07
N ILE A 125 31.40 11.45 15.87
CA ILE A 125 31.04 10.81 17.15
C ILE A 125 30.31 11.75 18.13
N ASN A 126 30.56 13.06 18.08
CA ASN A 126 29.91 14.05 18.95
C ASN A 126 28.68 14.69 18.29
N ALA A 127 28.14 14.09 17.22
CA ALA A 127 27.02 14.61 16.46
C ALA A 127 27.28 15.99 15.82
N TYR A 128 28.54 16.29 15.52
CA TYR A 128 28.88 17.42 14.65
C TYR A 128 28.64 17.02 13.20
N VAL A 129 27.85 17.82 12.48
CA VAL A 129 27.56 17.66 11.06
C VAL A 129 28.45 18.64 10.29
N PRO A 130 29.60 18.21 9.74
CA PRO A 130 30.48 19.11 9.01
C PRO A 130 29.82 19.59 7.70
N THR A 131 29.11 18.71 7.00
CA THR A 131 28.55 19.01 5.68
C THR A 131 27.11 18.53 5.62
N HIS A 132 26.23 19.34 5.05
CA HIS A 132 24.81 19.02 4.90
C HIS A 132 24.43 18.99 3.41
N ASN A 133 23.29 18.38 3.09
CA ASN A 133 22.69 18.47 1.77
C ASN A 133 22.45 19.93 1.34
N THR A 134 22.53 20.19 0.03
CA THR A 134 22.26 21.53 -0.53
C THR A 134 20.77 21.85 -0.64
N ILE A 135 19.91 20.84 -0.81
CA ILE A 135 18.47 21.02 -1.02
C ILE A 135 17.70 20.64 0.26
N SER A 136 16.83 21.54 0.71
CA SER A 136 15.84 21.27 1.76
C SER A 136 14.51 20.83 1.12
N LYS A 137 14.09 19.58 1.35
CA LYS A 137 12.79 19.07 0.86
C LYS A 137 11.60 19.41 1.75
N VAL A 138 11.88 19.83 2.98
CA VAL A 138 10.89 19.92 4.08
C VAL A 138 10.60 21.36 4.50
N GLY A 139 10.77 22.32 3.60
CA GLY A 139 10.35 23.71 3.82
C GLY A 139 11.06 24.47 4.96
N TYR A 140 12.13 23.93 5.53
CA TYR A 140 13.01 24.66 6.45
C TYR A 140 13.88 25.68 5.69
N ASP A 141 14.30 26.75 6.39
CA ASP A 141 15.39 27.63 5.97
C ASP A 141 16.59 26.86 5.40
N ASP A 142 17.34 27.53 4.53
CA ASP A 142 18.53 27.03 3.82
C ASP A 142 19.34 26.00 4.63
N ASN A 143 19.50 24.79 4.09
CA ASN A 143 20.28 23.72 4.72
C ASN A 143 21.75 24.13 4.94
N ALA A 144 22.27 25.14 4.24
CA ALA A 144 23.57 25.74 4.54
C ALA A 144 23.65 26.28 5.99
N GLY A 145 22.52 26.62 6.61
CA GLY A 145 22.38 26.98 8.02
C GLY A 145 22.52 25.79 8.99
N ARG A 146 22.48 24.55 8.48
CA ARG A 146 22.43 23.31 9.26
C ARG A 146 23.72 22.49 9.22
N SER A 147 24.71 22.88 8.42
CA SER A 147 26.07 22.38 8.51
C SER A 147 26.88 23.11 9.59
N LYS A 148 28.04 22.55 9.92
CA LYS A 148 29.00 23.10 10.88
C LYS A 148 28.43 23.21 12.29
N ARG A 149 27.52 22.30 12.67
CA ARG A 149 26.78 22.36 13.95
C ARG A 149 26.86 21.04 14.68
N ILE A 150 26.90 21.11 16.00
CA ILE A 150 26.68 19.97 16.88
C ILE A 150 25.18 19.88 17.16
N PHE A 151 24.58 18.74 16.82
CA PHE A 151 23.18 18.46 17.15
C PHE A 151 23.15 17.61 18.41
N ASP A 152 22.92 18.22 19.56
CA ASP A 152 22.87 17.53 20.85
C ASP A 152 21.43 17.12 21.21
N THR A 153 20.93 16.08 20.55
CA THR A 153 19.62 15.47 20.85
C THR A 153 19.81 13.99 21.19
N PRO A 154 18.88 13.36 21.92
CA PRO A 154 18.95 11.92 22.15
C PRO A 154 19.07 11.11 20.84
N VAL A 155 18.34 11.48 19.79
CA VAL A 155 18.36 10.79 18.49
C VAL A 155 19.73 10.87 17.84
N THR A 156 20.29 12.08 17.76
CA THR A 156 21.60 12.32 17.13
C THR A 156 22.76 11.72 17.91
N ARG A 157 22.72 11.74 19.25
CA ARG A 157 23.70 11.02 20.08
C ARG A 157 23.60 9.51 19.90
N ASN A 158 22.40 8.96 19.93
CA ASN A 158 22.21 7.51 19.79
C ASN A 158 22.77 7.00 18.47
N ARG A 159 22.55 7.71 17.35
CA ARG A 159 23.09 7.29 16.04
C ARG A 159 24.60 7.38 15.96
N THR A 160 25.23 8.41 16.54
CA THR A 160 26.70 8.56 16.44
C THR A 160 27.45 7.63 17.36
N TYR A 161 26.87 7.22 18.49
CA TYR A 161 27.49 6.24 19.39
C TYR A 161 27.15 4.77 19.06
N SER A 162 26.15 4.52 18.21
CA SER A 162 25.73 3.15 17.92
C SER A 162 26.81 2.39 17.16
N GLU A 163 27.22 1.23 17.68
CA GLU A 163 28.10 0.28 16.97
C GLU A 163 27.30 -0.83 16.27
N LYS A 164 25.96 -0.74 16.28
CA LYS A 164 25.10 -1.69 15.58
C LYS A 164 25.27 -1.48 14.07
N THR A 165 25.09 -2.55 13.29
CA THR A 165 25.11 -2.48 11.82
C THR A 165 24.20 -1.38 11.26
N TYR A 166 23.06 -1.17 11.90
CA TYR A 166 22.20 -0.01 11.70
C TYR A 166 21.44 0.33 12.99
N LEU A 167 20.93 1.55 13.06
CA LEU A 167 20.00 2.02 14.08
C LEU A 167 18.79 2.66 13.41
N PHE A 168 17.60 2.19 13.76
CA PHE A 168 16.33 2.78 13.35
C PHE A 168 15.74 3.55 14.54
N GLN A 169 15.32 4.79 14.31
CA GLN A 169 14.67 5.64 15.31
C GLN A 169 13.51 6.40 14.67
N GLU A 170 12.38 6.46 15.37
CA GLU A 170 11.30 7.39 15.04
C GLU A 170 11.60 8.72 15.75
N TYR A 171 11.61 9.81 15.00
CA TYR A 171 11.98 11.13 15.48
C TYR A 171 10.92 12.15 15.11
N GLN A 172 10.40 12.87 16.08
CA GLN A 172 9.56 14.03 15.85
C GLN A 172 10.44 15.27 15.73
N ARG A 173 10.39 15.92 14.57
CA ARG A 173 11.14 17.16 14.30
C ARG A 173 10.50 18.35 15.01
N ASP A 174 11.22 19.46 15.06
CA ASP A 174 10.71 20.73 15.62
C ASP A 174 9.43 21.22 14.91
N SER A 175 9.20 20.81 13.66
CA SER A 175 7.98 21.08 12.88
C SER A 175 6.76 20.27 13.33
N GLY A 176 6.94 19.28 14.21
CA GLY A 176 5.92 18.31 14.62
C GLY A 176 5.80 17.10 13.67
N GLU A 177 6.46 17.13 12.52
CA GLU A 177 6.52 16.02 11.58
C GLU A 177 7.31 14.84 12.16
N VAL A 178 6.74 13.65 12.04
CA VAL A 178 7.39 12.41 12.45
C VAL A 178 8.15 11.83 11.25
N ILE A 179 9.42 11.54 11.46
CA ILE A 179 10.31 10.98 10.45
C ILE A 179 10.94 9.69 10.97
N TRP A 180 11.40 8.84 10.06
CA TRP A 180 12.28 7.73 10.42
C TRP A 180 13.74 8.14 10.17
N ASP A 181 14.56 8.16 11.22
CA ASP A 181 16.01 8.30 11.14
C ASP A 181 16.64 6.91 11.13
N ILE A 182 17.27 6.56 10.00
CA ILE A 182 17.97 5.29 9.82
C ILE A 182 19.44 5.59 9.60
N SER A 183 20.29 5.03 10.44
CA SER A 183 21.72 5.34 10.46
C SER A 183 22.59 4.10 10.57
N ALA A 184 23.85 4.22 10.16
CA ALA A 184 24.87 3.21 10.29
C ALA A 184 26.21 3.87 10.69
N PRO A 185 27.08 3.17 11.45
CA PRO A 185 28.35 3.69 11.94
C PRO A 185 29.37 3.80 10.82
N VAL A 186 30.11 4.92 10.80
CA VAL A 186 31.21 5.21 9.90
C VAL A 186 32.51 4.88 10.61
N TYR A 187 33.30 3.96 10.04
CA TYR A 187 34.60 3.58 10.56
C TYR A 187 35.70 4.04 9.61
N VAL A 188 36.69 4.76 10.14
CA VAL A 188 37.86 5.20 9.38
C VAL A 188 39.07 4.48 9.96
N ASN A 189 39.74 3.67 9.13
CA ASN A 189 40.90 2.87 9.54
C ASN A 189 40.63 1.99 10.78
N GLY A 190 39.41 1.43 10.88
CA GLY A 190 38.98 0.58 12.01
C GLY A 190 38.58 1.35 13.28
N ARG A 191 38.64 2.68 13.30
CA ARG A 191 38.21 3.52 14.43
C ARG A 191 36.84 4.14 14.13
N HIS A 192 35.93 4.10 15.10
CA HIS A 192 34.60 4.69 14.97
C HIS A 192 34.71 6.22 14.85
N TRP A 193 34.40 6.75 13.66
CA TRP A 193 34.51 8.17 13.36
C TRP A 193 33.20 8.92 13.68
N GLY A 194 32.07 8.28 13.42
CA GLY A 194 30.72 8.82 13.62
C GLY A 194 29.66 7.99 12.90
N SER A 195 28.64 8.62 12.33
CA SER A 195 27.56 7.93 11.62
C SER A 195 27.19 8.59 10.30
N PHE A 196 26.72 7.78 9.36
CA PHE A 196 25.93 8.23 8.22
C PHE A 196 24.48 7.88 8.48
N GLY A 197 23.55 8.74 8.07
CA GLY A 197 22.15 8.49 8.32
C GLY A 197 21.24 9.33 7.46
N ILE A 198 20.07 8.76 7.22
CA ILE A 198 19.08 9.24 6.29
C ILE A 198 17.74 9.39 7.00
N GLY A 199 17.05 10.47 6.67
CA GLY A 199 15.69 10.74 7.15
C GLY A 199 14.69 10.35 6.10
N PHE A 200 13.70 9.55 6.47
CA PHE A 200 12.52 9.25 5.65
C PHE A 200 11.33 10.05 6.13
N SER A 201 10.57 10.61 5.19
CA SER A 201 9.27 11.17 5.54
C SER A 201 8.19 10.08 5.62
N ILE A 202 7.49 10.07 6.76
CA ILE A 202 6.31 9.24 6.96
C ILE A 202 5.13 9.80 6.17
N ALA A 203 5.00 11.12 6.02
CA ALA A 203 3.87 11.74 5.31
C ALA A 203 3.84 11.35 3.83
N GLU A 204 4.99 11.39 3.15
CA GLU A 204 5.14 10.95 1.76
C GLU A 204 4.84 9.44 1.62
N THR A 205 5.26 8.65 2.61
CA THR A 205 4.94 7.22 2.70
C THR A 205 3.44 6.99 2.84
N GLU A 206 2.78 7.69 3.76
CA GLU A 206 1.33 7.64 3.97
C GLU A 206 0.54 8.12 2.74
N GLY A 207 1.06 9.11 2.01
CA GLY A 207 0.47 9.60 0.76
C GLY A 207 0.36 8.49 -0.28
N GLN A 208 1.42 7.70 -0.47
CA GLN A 208 1.36 6.56 -1.41
C GLN A 208 0.46 5.43 -0.89
N ILE A 209 0.42 5.17 0.42
CA ILE A 209 -0.56 4.23 1.02
C ILE A 209 -1.99 4.71 0.75
N ALA A 210 -2.25 6.01 0.85
CA ALA A 210 -3.57 6.59 0.62
C ALA A 210 -4.01 6.46 -0.84
N LEU A 211 -3.09 6.59 -1.80
CA LEU A 211 -3.37 6.34 -3.21
C LEU A 211 -3.77 4.88 -3.46
N LEU A 212 -3.01 3.92 -2.93
CA LEU A 212 -3.33 2.49 -3.02
C LEU A 212 -4.67 2.15 -2.37
N ARG A 213 -4.96 2.73 -1.20
CA ARG A 213 -6.26 2.63 -0.54
C ARG A 213 -7.38 3.13 -1.44
N ASN A 214 -7.26 4.34 -1.99
CA ASN A 214 -8.30 4.93 -2.82
C ASN A 214 -8.53 4.13 -4.10
N GLN A 215 -7.46 3.65 -4.75
CA GLN A 215 -7.56 2.76 -5.90
C GLN A 215 -8.24 1.42 -5.55
N THR A 216 -7.88 0.82 -4.42
CA THR A 216 -8.50 -0.43 -3.93
C THR A 216 -9.98 -0.24 -3.61
N ILE A 217 -10.35 0.88 -2.97
CA ILE A 217 -11.74 1.22 -2.66
C ILE A 217 -12.54 1.44 -3.95
N LEU A 218 -12.04 2.23 -4.90
CA LEU A 218 -12.71 2.50 -6.16
C LEU A 218 -12.86 1.22 -7.01
N GLY A 219 -11.79 0.44 -7.15
CA GLY A 219 -11.83 -0.85 -7.84
C GLY A 219 -12.78 -1.83 -7.17
N GLY A 220 -12.78 -1.90 -5.84
CA GLY A 220 -13.70 -2.68 -5.05
C GLY A 220 -15.16 -2.29 -5.24
N ALA A 221 -15.46 -0.98 -5.26
CA ALA A 221 -16.80 -0.46 -5.51
C ALA A 221 -17.30 -0.86 -6.91
N VAL A 222 -16.46 -0.73 -7.94
CA VAL A 222 -16.80 -1.15 -9.31
C VAL A 222 -17.06 -2.66 -9.37
N LEU A 223 -16.23 -3.49 -8.72
CA LEU A 223 -16.43 -4.94 -8.65
C LEU A 223 -17.75 -5.32 -7.95
N ILE A 224 -18.06 -4.66 -6.83
CA ILE A 224 -19.32 -4.90 -6.10
C ILE A 224 -20.52 -4.49 -6.96
N LEU A 225 -20.47 -3.34 -7.65
CA LEU A 225 -21.54 -2.90 -8.54
C LEU A 225 -21.74 -3.85 -9.73
N ALA A 226 -20.65 -4.29 -10.37
CA ALA A 226 -20.69 -5.26 -11.46
C ALA A 226 -21.27 -6.61 -10.99
N MET A 227 -20.92 -7.04 -9.77
CA MET A 227 -21.46 -8.26 -9.18
C MET A 227 -22.95 -8.14 -8.88
N ILE A 228 -23.39 -7.02 -8.28
CA ILE A 228 -24.82 -6.78 -8.01
C ILE A 228 -25.60 -6.79 -9.33
N ALA A 229 -25.09 -6.12 -10.37
CA ALA A 229 -25.70 -6.12 -11.69
C ALA A 229 -25.78 -7.54 -12.29
N LEU A 230 -24.72 -8.33 -12.17
CA LEU A 230 -24.68 -9.73 -12.63
C LEU A 230 -25.68 -10.61 -11.87
N ILE A 231 -25.77 -10.46 -10.54
CA ILE A 231 -26.73 -11.18 -9.70
C ILE A 231 -28.16 -10.85 -10.14
N ILE A 232 -28.48 -9.56 -10.33
CA ILE A 232 -29.80 -9.13 -10.80
C ILE A 232 -30.10 -9.67 -12.20
N TYR A 233 -29.12 -9.63 -13.11
CA TYR A 233 -29.25 -10.15 -14.47
C TYR A 233 -29.58 -11.65 -14.48
N ILE A 234 -28.77 -12.47 -13.79
CA ILE A 234 -28.98 -13.92 -13.70
C ILE A 234 -30.31 -14.23 -13.02
N SER A 235 -30.63 -13.51 -11.92
CA SER A 235 -31.89 -13.67 -11.21
C SER A 235 -33.10 -13.42 -12.10
N ASN A 236 -33.07 -12.38 -12.93
CA ASN A 236 -34.13 -12.08 -13.89
C ASN A 236 -34.21 -13.12 -15.02
N LEU A 237 -33.06 -13.57 -15.53
CA LEU A 237 -32.97 -14.58 -16.58
C LEU A 237 -33.63 -15.91 -16.17
N ILE A 238 -33.30 -16.40 -14.97
CA ILE A 238 -33.82 -17.67 -14.44
C ILE A 238 -35.30 -17.52 -14.08
N SER A 239 -35.61 -16.48 -13.32
CA SER A 239 -36.94 -16.37 -12.73
C SER A 239 -38.03 -16.03 -13.72
N GLY A 240 -37.71 -15.33 -14.81
CA GLY A 240 -38.63 -15.13 -15.92
C GLY A 240 -39.01 -16.44 -16.62
N ARG A 241 -38.14 -17.46 -16.62
CA ARG A 241 -38.46 -18.80 -17.14
C ARG A 241 -39.32 -19.58 -16.14
N VAL A 242 -38.96 -19.55 -14.85
CA VAL A 242 -39.72 -20.24 -13.79
C VAL A 242 -41.15 -19.70 -13.68
N LYS A 243 -41.34 -18.38 -13.71
CA LYS A 243 -42.68 -17.77 -13.63
C LYS A 243 -43.58 -18.16 -14.81
N ARG A 244 -42.99 -18.32 -16.01
CA ARG A 244 -43.74 -18.80 -17.18
C ARG A 244 -44.16 -20.26 -17.03
N LEU A 245 -43.31 -21.10 -16.44
CA LEU A 245 -43.66 -22.49 -16.12
C LEU A 245 -44.75 -22.60 -15.06
N GLU A 246 -44.68 -21.76 -14.00
CA GLU A 246 -45.73 -21.66 -12.97
C GLU A 246 -47.09 -21.34 -13.60
N GLN A 247 -47.15 -20.29 -14.44
CA GLN A 247 -48.39 -19.91 -15.12
C GLN A 247 -48.93 -20.99 -16.05
N ALA A 248 -48.06 -21.69 -16.77
CA ALA A 248 -48.47 -22.80 -17.64
C ALA A 248 -49.00 -23.99 -16.82
N ALA A 249 -48.41 -24.26 -15.65
CA ALA A 249 -48.89 -25.27 -14.71
C ALA A 249 -50.26 -24.90 -14.11
N ASP A 250 -50.47 -23.63 -13.75
CA ASP A 250 -51.76 -23.15 -13.21
C ASP A 250 -52.88 -23.27 -14.26
N ARG A 251 -52.59 -22.94 -15.53
CA ARG A 251 -53.53 -23.13 -16.65
C ARG A 251 -53.86 -24.59 -16.89
N LEU A 252 -52.84 -25.45 -16.88
CA LEU A 252 -53.00 -26.89 -16.97
C LEU A 252 -53.91 -27.43 -15.86
N ALA A 253 -53.69 -26.98 -14.61
CA ALA A 253 -54.53 -27.33 -13.47
C ALA A 253 -55.98 -26.79 -13.58
N ALA A 254 -56.17 -25.66 -14.25
CA ALA A 254 -57.49 -25.10 -14.57
C ALA A 254 -58.20 -25.81 -15.75
N GLY A 255 -57.57 -26.81 -16.37
CA GLY A 255 -58.15 -27.63 -17.43
C GLY A 255 -57.81 -27.20 -18.85
N ASP A 256 -56.92 -26.23 -19.05
CA ASP A 256 -56.40 -25.87 -20.36
C ASP A 256 -55.30 -26.87 -20.79
N LEU A 257 -55.70 -27.91 -21.50
CA LEU A 257 -54.82 -29.00 -21.97
C LEU A 257 -54.25 -28.76 -23.39
N THR A 258 -54.34 -27.53 -23.90
CA THR A 258 -53.89 -27.19 -25.26
C THR A 258 -52.37 -27.33 -25.43
N GLY A 259 -51.61 -27.15 -24.34
CA GLY A 259 -50.17 -27.40 -24.29
C GLY A 259 -49.31 -26.41 -25.08
N SER A 260 -49.90 -25.36 -25.67
CA SER A 260 -49.23 -24.40 -26.55
C SER A 260 -48.14 -23.59 -25.85
N ASP A 261 -48.28 -23.36 -24.54
CA ASP A 261 -47.34 -22.55 -23.76
C ASP A 261 -45.98 -23.25 -23.61
N PHE A 262 -45.93 -24.58 -23.62
CA PHE A 262 -44.72 -25.35 -23.36
C PHE A 262 -43.80 -25.52 -24.57
N GLU A 263 -44.29 -25.33 -25.81
CA GLU A 263 -43.46 -25.51 -27.02
C GLU A 263 -42.33 -24.49 -27.10
N SER A 264 -42.59 -23.24 -26.71
CA SER A 264 -41.56 -22.18 -26.64
C SER A 264 -40.52 -22.39 -25.53
N MET A 265 -40.74 -23.36 -24.63
CA MET A 265 -39.91 -23.60 -23.46
C MET A 265 -39.02 -24.85 -23.59
N LYS A 266 -39.20 -25.66 -24.64
CA LYS A 266 -38.43 -26.90 -24.88
C LYS A 266 -36.99 -26.68 -25.33
N GLU A 267 -36.67 -25.49 -25.86
CA GLU A 267 -35.37 -25.19 -26.49
C GLU A 267 -34.19 -25.09 -25.50
N SER A 268 -34.46 -25.12 -24.19
CA SER A 268 -33.42 -25.07 -23.16
C SER A 268 -32.99 -26.47 -22.72
N ASP A 269 -31.68 -26.70 -22.65
CA ASP A 269 -31.11 -27.97 -22.15
C ASP A 269 -30.81 -27.98 -20.64
N ASP A 270 -31.07 -26.86 -19.97
CA ASP A 270 -30.91 -26.70 -18.51
C ASP A 270 -32.00 -27.44 -17.69
N GLU A 271 -31.85 -27.40 -16.37
CA GLU A 271 -32.82 -27.97 -15.41
C GLU A 271 -34.24 -27.45 -15.65
N VAL A 272 -34.36 -26.17 -16.01
CA VAL A 272 -35.65 -25.50 -16.27
C VAL A 272 -36.29 -26.05 -17.54
N GLY A 273 -35.52 -26.27 -18.60
CA GLY A 273 -36.00 -26.89 -19.83
C GLY A 273 -36.38 -28.37 -19.65
N ARG A 274 -35.63 -29.12 -18.83
CA ARG A 274 -36.02 -30.50 -18.45
C ARG A 274 -37.36 -30.52 -17.72
N LEU A 275 -37.59 -29.59 -16.79
CA LEU A 275 -38.86 -29.46 -16.08
C LEU A 275 -40.01 -29.11 -17.05
N ALA A 276 -39.77 -28.19 -17.98
CA ALA A 276 -40.73 -27.81 -19.02
C ALA A 276 -41.19 -29.02 -19.86
N ARG A 277 -40.23 -29.86 -20.28
CA ARG A 277 -40.51 -31.11 -21.02
C ARG A 277 -41.36 -32.08 -20.21
N SER A 278 -41.03 -32.28 -18.93
CA SER A 278 -41.80 -33.16 -18.05
C SER A 278 -43.25 -32.68 -17.86
N LEU A 279 -43.48 -31.38 -17.66
CA LEU A 279 -44.84 -30.84 -17.57
C LEU A 279 -45.62 -30.99 -18.86
N HIS A 280 -44.98 -30.73 -20.01
CA HIS A 280 -45.61 -30.92 -21.32
C HIS A 280 -46.07 -32.36 -21.54
N ASN A 281 -45.23 -33.34 -21.21
CA ASN A 281 -45.58 -34.75 -21.33
C ASN A 281 -46.78 -35.11 -20.41
N MET A 282 -46.82 -34.57 -19.20
CA MET A 282 -47.94 -34.76 -18.28
C MET A 282 -49.25 -34.17 -18.83
N ALA A 283 -49.20 -32.96 -19.41
CA ALA A 283 -50.36 -32.36 -20.05
C ALA A 283 -50.90 -33.22 -21.20
N GLY A 284 -50.00 -33.82 -21.99
CA GLY A 284 -50.35 -34.75 -23.06
C GLY A 284 -51.05 -36.02 -22.55
N GLU A 285 -50.53 -36.65 -21.49
CA GLU A 285 -51.16 -37.82 -20.89
C GLU A 285 -52.53 -37.50 -20.26
N LEU A 286 -52.66 -36.38 -19.55
CA LEU A 286 -53.94 -35.93 -19.01
C LEU A 286 -54.97 -35.70 -20.12
N ARG A 287 -54.56 -35.11 -21.25
CA ARG A 287 -55.45 -34.92 -22.40
C ARG A 287 -55.95 -36.24 -22.96
N ARG A 288 -55.08 -37.25 -23.10
CA ARG A 288 -55.49 -38.60 -23.54
C ARG A 288 -56.49 -39.24 -22.58
N VAL A 289 -56.30 -39.09 -21.28
CA VAL A 289 -57.23 -39.65 -20.27
C VAL A 289 -58.60 -38.98 -20.35
N VAL A 290 -58.65 -37.66 -20.52
CA VAL A 290 -59.92 -36.92 -20.67
C VAL A 290 -60.63 -37.25 -21.99
N GLU A 291 -59.91 -37.31 -23.11
CA GLU A 291 -60.47 -37.70 -24.42
C GLU A 291 -60.98 -39.15 -24.40
N GLY A 292 -60.25 -40.07 -23.74
CA GLY A 292 -60.63 -41.48 -23.63
C GLY A 292 -61.87 -41.72 -22.77
N THR A 293 -62.09 -40.93 -21.73
CA THR A 293 -63.31 -41.02 -20.91
C THR A 293 -64.52 -40.35 -21.58
N SER A 294 -64.30 -39.32 -22.41
CA SER A 294 -65.37 -38.70 -23.22
C SER A 294 -65.88 -39.56 -24.39
N GLN A 295 -65.12 -40.58 -24.83
CA GLN A 295 -65.55 -41.52 -25.89
C GLN A 295 -66.23 -42.78 -25.34
N ALA A 296 -66.15 -43.02 -24.02
CA ALA A 296 -66.73 -44.18 -23.34
C ALA A 296 -68.13 -43.93 -22.73
N ASN A 297 -68.60 -42.69 -22.81
CA ASN A 297 -69.98 -42.26 -22.51
C ASN A 297 -70.67 -41.81 -23.80
#